data_AF-A0A956HNN6-F1
#
_entry.id   AF-A0A956HNN6-F1
#
_cell.length_a   1.000
_cell.length_b   1.000
_cell.length_c   1.000
_cell.angle_alpha   90.00
_cell.angle_beta   90.00
_cell.angle_gamma   90.00
#
_symmetry.space_group_name_H-M   'P 1'
#
loop_
_entity.id
_entity.type
_entity.pdbx_description
1 polymer ?
#
loop_
_entity_poly.entity_id
_entity_poly.type
_entity_poly.pdbx_seq_one_letter_code
_entity_poly.pdbx_strand_id
1 'polypeptide(L)'
;TDATAGTDSITDSNTFTDSNTQTDSNTMTDTETGVDTEPCLDENINFSQKIPTVVLLIDQSGSMVEDFAGDTRWDAVHDALFNPAGVVTQLEGSVRFGLALYTSFNGFDFGECPVIQDVPPALNNAAAMEALYAANVPEEDTPTGDSINAIVPDLQAMPSDGPRIIVLATDGEPDTCEEPDPQNGQQFSVDAAAASFQAGIPVFIISVGNDVSDQHLQDMANAGAGVMGNNPDAPFYKANNQQGLVDAFDQIINGVRDCTLQLDAEIPEGMEGECEVSINGSTVPHGGMNGWSSSGAMEIELQGSACEAIQEGDIDVQITCSCNVIF
;
A
#
# COMPACT_ATOMS: atom_id res chain seq x y z
N THR A 1 37.58 44.86 42.92
CA THR A 1 37.80 44.07 44.14
C THR A 1 37.87 42.63 43.72
N ASP A 2 38.94 41.86 43.86
CA ASP A 2 40.31 42.06 44.33
C ASP A 2 41.10 40.82 43.83
N ALA A 3 42.43 40.88 43.89
CA ALA A 3 43.41 39.90 43.40
C ALA A 3 43.37 38.54 44.16
N THR A 4 44.05 37.45 43.77
CA THR A 4 45.51 37.17 43.73
C THR A 4 45.69 35.72 43.21
N ALA A 5 46.55 35.36 42.27
CA ALA A 5 48.02 35.25 42.29
C ALA A 5 48.61 34.32 43.38
N GLY A 6 49.30 33.25 42.95
CA GLY A 6 50.11 32.37 43.79
C GLY A 6 51.11 31.58 42.94
N THR A 7 52.35 32.06 42.92
CA THR A 7 53.56 31.45 42.35
C THR A 7 54.28 30.61 43.41
N ASP A 8 54.93 29.48 43.05
CA ASP A 8 56.29 29.22 43.49
C ASP A 8 57.02 28.18 42.62
N SER A 9 58.33 28.41 42.49
CA SER A 9 59.33 27.80 41.64
C SER A 9 60.21 26.80 42.40
N ILE A 10 60.70 25.73 41.77
CA ILE A 10 62.01 25.13 42.10
C ILE A 10 62.72 24.66 40.82
N THR A 11 63.88 25.25 40.58
CA THR A 11 64.96 24.83 39.67
C THR A 11 65.88 23.81 40.35
N ASP A 12 66.44 22.86 39.61
CA ASP A 12 67.85 22.51 39.79
C ASP A 12 68.49 21.84 38.56
N SER A 13 69.79 22.09 38.40
CA SER A 13 70.64 21.79 37.23
C SER A 13 71.66 20.67 37.52
N ASN A 14 72.42 20.28 36.48
CA ASN A 14 73.59 19.36 36.39
C ASN A 14 73.24 17.88 36.07
N THR A 15 73.95 17.15 35.19
CA THR A 15 75.40 17.15 34.90
C THR A 15 75.75 16.45 33.58
N PHE A 16 76.96 16.77 33.11
CA PHE A 16 77.76 16.36 31.94
C PHE A 16 78.17 14.86 31.88
N THR A 17 78.25 14.25 30.68
CA THR A 17 79.44 13.49 30.16
C THR A 17 79.21 12.89 28.76
N ASP A 18 80.30 12.87 27.99
CA ASP A 18 80.48 12.59 26.57
C ASP A 18 80.95 11.13 26.32
N SER A 19 80.58 10.52 25.17
CA SER A 19 81.43 9.63 24.34
C SER A 19 80.62 8.87 23.26
N ASN A 20 80.72 9.40 22.03
CA ASN A 20 80.87 8.74 20.72
C ASN A 20 80.72 7.19 20.59
N THR A 21 79.79 6.72 19.74
CA THR A 21 80.07 5.71 18.68
C THR A 21 78.92 5.58 17.67
N GLN A 22 79.31 5.63 16.40
CA GLN A 22 78.54 5.49 15.16
C GLN A 22 78.16 4.02 14.90
N THR A 23 76.91 3.74 14.51
CA THR A 23 76.55 2.82 13.39
C THR A 23 75.03 2.84 13.14
N ASP A 24 74.67 3.01 11.86
CA ASP A 24 73.32 2.96 11.31
C ASP A 24 72.62 1.62 11.56
N SER A 25 71.32 1.68 11.89
CA SER A 25 70.31 0.74 11.38
C SER A 25 68.90 1.26 11.67
N ASN A 26 68.30 1.79 10.61
CA ASN A 26 66.89 1.87 10.27
C ASN A 26 65.89 1.29 11.30
N THR A 27 65.09 2.15 11.92
CA THR A 27 63.78 1.76 12.48
C THR A 27 62.82 2.93 12.27
N MET A 28 62.26 3.00 11.07
CA MET A 28 61.03 3.76 10.81
C MET A 28 59.94 3.11 11.66
N THR A 29 59.53 3.81 12.70
CA THR A 29 58.33 3.51 13.50
C THR A 29 57.40 4.68 13.36
N ASP A 30 56.10 4.36 13.29
CA ASP A 30 54.94 5.24 13.22
C ASP A 30 54.73 5.95 11.86
N THR A 31 53.59 5.84 11.19
CA THR A 31 52.23 5.59 11.67
C THR A 31 51.48 4.95 10.50
N GLU A 32 51.10 3.67 10.59
CA GLU A 32 49.97 3.23 9.75
C GLU A 32 48.74 3.92 10.32
N THR A 33 48.23 4.88 9.57
CA THR A 33 46.82 5.22 9.64
C THR A 33 46.07 3.93 9.37
N GLY A 34 45.58 3.30 10.44
CA GLY A 34 44.55 2.29 10.34
C GLY A 34 43.44 2.92 9.52
N VAL A 35 43.34 2.51 8.26
CA VAL A 35 42.12 2.67 7.49
C VAL A 35 41.13 1.84 8.27
N ASP A 36 40.23 2.50 9.00
CA ASP A 36 38.98 1.87 9.39
C ASP A 36 38.33 1.46 8.06
N THR A 37 38.56 0.21 7.67
CA THR A 37 37.71 -0.46 6.70
C THR A 37 36.37 -0.56 7.41
N GLU A 38 35.51 0.42 7.19
CA GLU A 38 34.12 0.31 7.61
C GLU A 38 33.61 -1.05 7.13
N PRO A 39 33.05 -1.87 8.03
CA PRO A 39 32.48 -3.15 7.64
C PRO A 39 31.28 -2.83 6.74
N CYS A 40 31.44 -2.98 5.44
CA CYS A 40 30.29 -2.97 4.57
C CYS A 40 29.52 -4.29 4.76
N LEU A 41 28.21 -4.18 4.62
CA LEU A 41 27.21 -4.98 5.29
C LEU A 41 27.09 -6.38 4.63
N ASP A 42 27.69 -7.41 5.23
CA ASP A 42 27.41 -8.83 4.91
C ASP A 42 26.18 -9.28 5.70
N GLU A 43 25.09 -8.51 5.62
CA GLU A 43 23.83 -8.76 6.32
C GLU A 43 22.71 -9.06 5.34
N ASN A 44 21.83 -9.98 5.73
CA ASN A 44 20.53 -10.12 5.11
C ASN A 44 19.71 -8.88 5.46
N ILE A 45 19.52 -7.99 4.50
CA ILE A 45 18.58 -6.89 4.65
C ILE A 45 17.18 -7.49 4.49
N ASN A 46 16.41 -7.46 5.58
CA ASN A 46 15.00 -7.86 5.54
C ASN A 46 14.15 -6.67 5.08
N PHE A 47 12.92 -6.97 4.69
CA PHE A 47 11.94 -6.00 4.26
C PHE A 47 10.64 -6.19 5.02
N SER A 48 9.91 -5.10 5.18
CA SER A 48 8.47 -5.16 5.45
C SER A 48 7.70 -4.65 4.24
N GLN A 49 6.97 -5.51 3.55
CA GLN A 49 5.95 -5.04 2.60
C GLN A 49 4.89 -4.27 3.39
N LYS A 50 4.58 -3.05 2.94
CA LYS A 50 3.47 -2.29 3.51
C LYS A 50 2.16 -2.96 3.11
N ILE A 51 1.52 -3.61 4.08
CA ILE A 51 0.28 -4.36 3.87
C ILE A 51 -0.86 -3.39 3.53
N PRO A 52 -1.46 -3.45 2.33
CA PRO A 52 -2.58 -2.58 1.98
C PRO A 52 -3.81 -2.89 2.85
N THR A 53 -4.62 -1.86 3.09
CA THR A 53 -5.93 -1.97 3.73
C THR A 53 -7.01 -1.65 2.69
N VAL A 54 -7.91 -2.61 2.45
CA VAL A 54 -8.95 -2.52 1.43
C VAL A 54 -10.30 -2.68 2.09
N VAL A 55 -11.16 -1.67 1.97
CA VAL A 55 -12.59 -1.81 2.29
C VAL A 55 -13.34 -2.07 0.97
N LEU A 56 -13.98 -3.23 0.90
CA LEU A 56 -14.94 -3.53 -0.16
C LEU A 56 -16.28 -2.89 0.23
N LEU A 57 -16.69 -1.84 -0.46
CA LEU A 57 -17.97 -1.17 -0.27
C LEU A 57 -18.95 -1.72 -1.32
N ILE A 58 -19.86 -2.59 -0.90
CA ILE A 58 -20.73 -3.34 -1.83
C ILE A 58 -22.17 -2.85 -1.69
N ASP A 59 -22.75 -2.50 -2.84
CA ASP A 59 -24.13 -2.08 -2.98
C ASP A 59 -25.10 -3.23 -2.66
N GLN A 60 -26.06 -2.97 -1.76
CA GLN A 60 -27.19 -3.86 -1.49
C GLN A 60 -28.48 -3.30 -2.08
N SER A 61 -28.44 -2.46 -3.11
CA SER A 61 -29.65 -1.98 -3.76
C SER A 61 -30.50 -3.12 -4.31
N GLY A 62 -31.80 -2.88 -4.43
CA GLY A 62 -32.74 -3.88 -4.93
C GLY A 62 -32.43 -4.38 -6.34
N SER A 63 -31.71 -3.61 -7.16
CA SER A 63 -31.27 -4.02 -8.50
C SER A 63 -30.20 -5.12 -8.49
N MET A 64 -29.53 -5.36 -7.37
CA MET A 64 -28.50 -6.40 -7.27
C MET A 64 -29.06 -7.83 -7.40
N VAL A 65 -30.39 -8.01 -7.41
CA VAL A 65 -31.04 -9.30 -7.73
C VAL A 65 -31.19 -9.58 -9.23
N GLU A 66 -30.91 -8.59 -10.08
CA GLU A 66 -31.10 -8.69 -11.52
C GLU A 66 -30.12 -9.67 -12.18
N ASP A 67 -30.52 -10.21 -13.34
CA ASP A 67 -29.72 -11.20 -14.08
C ASP A 67 -28.36 -10.63 -14.50
N PHE A 68 -27.34 -11.46 -14.31
CA PHE A 68 -25.95 -11.16 -14.58
C PHE A 68 -25.26 -12.36 -15.25
N ALA A 69 -25.72 -12.65 -16.47
CA ALA A 69 -25.23 -13.76 -17.29
C ALA A 69 -25.51 -15.16 -16.70
N GLY A 70 -26.68 -15.33 -16.07
CA GLY A 70 -27.14 -16.61 -15.53
C GLY A 70 -27.12 -16.73 -14.00
N ASP A 71 -26.54 -15.74 -13.31
CA ASP A 71 -26.57 -15.55 -11.86
C ASP A 71 -27.18 -14.19 -11.50
N THR A 72 -27.35 -13.87 -10.22
CA THR A 72 -27.65 -12.51 -9.79
C THR A 72 -26.36 -11.69 -9.67
N ARG A 73 -26.45 -10.35 -9.77
CA ARG A 73 -25.30 -9.46 -9.54
C ARG A 73 -24.72 -9.67 -8.15
N TRP A 74 -25.58 -9.83 -7.14
CA TRP A 74 -25.22 -10.11 -5.75
C TRP A 74 -24.42 -11.41 -5.60
N ASP A 75 -24.88 -12.50 -6.21
CA ASP A 75 -24.21 -13.80 -6.14
C ASP A 75 -22.89 -13.77 -6.94
N ALA A 76 -22.85 -13.08 -8.07
CA ALA A 76 -21.64 -12.94 -8.86
C ALA A 76 -20.54 -12.14 -8.13
N VAL A 77 -20.92 -11.10 -7.37
CA VAL A 77 -19.99 -10.38 -6.50
C VAL A 77 -19.51 -11.27 -5.36
N HIS A 78 -20.41 -11.96 -4.66
CA HIS A 78 -20.04 -12.94 -3.63
C HIS A 78 -18.97 -13.91 -4.14
N ASP A 79 -19.24 -14.51 -5.30
CA ASP A 79 -18.38 -15.52 -5.88
C ASP A 79 -17.05 -14.96 -6.39
N ALA A 80 -17.01 -13.71 -6.86
CA ALA A 80 -15.76 -13.05 -7.22
C ALA A 80 -14.87 -12.74 -6.00
N LEU A 81 -15.46 -12.62 -4.82
CA LEU A 81 -14.74 -12.32 -3.58
C LEU A 81 -14.32 -13.59 -2.82
N PHE A 82 -15.24 -14.54 -2.62
CA PHE A 82 -15.11 -15.59 -1.58
C PHE A 82 -14.91 -17.01 -2.11
N ASN A 83 -15.18 -17.29 -3.40
CA ASN A 83 -14.88 -18.62 -3.93
C ASN A 83 -13.38 -18.94 -3.81
N PRO A 84 -12.96 -20.21 -4.01
CA PRO A 84 -11.55 -20.56 -3.94
C PRO A 84 -10.63 -19.74 -4.84
N ALA A 85 -11.12 -19.21 -5.96
CA ALA A 85 -10.39 -18.31 -6.85
C ALA A 85 -10.74 -16.82 -6.66
N GLY A 86 -11.58 -16.50 -5.68
CA GLY A 86 -11.99 -15.13 -5.37
C GLY A 86 -10.88 -14.34 -4.69
N VAL A 87 -10.86 -13.03 -4.94
CA VAL A 87 -9.73 -12.16 -4.56
C VAL A 87 -9.49 -12.12 -3.06
N VAL A 88 -10.54 -12.16 -2.23
CA VAL A 88 -10.41 -12.12 -0.77
C VAL A 88 -9.79 -13.42 -0.29
N THR A 89 -10.30 -14.55 -0.77
CA THR A 89 -9.79 -15.88 -0.44
C THR A 89 -8.33 -16.06 -0.85
N GLN A 90 -7.93 -15.50 -1.99
CA GLN A 90 -6.54 -15.58 -2.46
C GLN A 90 -5.58 -14.68 -1.68
N LEU A 91 -6.03 -13.49 -1.25
CA LEU A 91 -5.14 -12.43 -0.77
C LEU A 91 -5.31 -12.07 0.72
N GLU A 92 -6.24 -12.70 1.47
CA GLU A 92 -6.49 -12.33 2.88
C GLU A 92 -5.27 -12.47 3.80
N GLY A 93 -4.25 -13.25 3.41
CA GLY A 93 -2.98 -13.36 4.14
C GLY A 93 -2.07 -12.13 3.99
N SER A 94 -2.19 -11.40 2.87
CA SER A 94 -1.29 -10.30 2.48
C SER A 94 -2.00 -8.95 2.32
N VAL A 95 -3.32 -8.91 2.46
CA VAL A 95 -4.16 -7.71 2.38
C VAL A 95 -5.12 -7.67 3.58
N ARG A 96 -5.23 -6.51 4.25
CA ARG A 96 -6.25 -6.30 5.29
C ARG A 96 -7.57 -5.98 4.62
N PHE A 97 -8.42 -6.98 4.44
CA PHE A 97 -9.75 -6.79 3.87
C PHE A 97 -10.78 -6.49 4.95
N GLY A 98 -11.59 -5.47 4.69
CA GLY A 98 -12.86 -5.24 5.36
C GLY A 98 -13.99 -5.22 4.33
N LEU A 99 -15.22 -5.40 4.81
CA LEU A 99 -16.43 -5.38 4.01
C LEU A 99 -17.38 -4.37 4.61
N ALA A 100 -17.97 -3.50 3.80
CA ALA A 100 -19.09 -2.66 4.16
C ALA A 100 -20.20 -2.87 3.12
N LEU A 101 -21.36 -3.31 3.58
CA LEU A 101 -22.55 -3.47 2.76
C LEU A 101 -23.44 -2.25 3.00
N TYR A 102 -23.94 -1.62 1.94
CA TYR A 102 -24.72 -0.38 2.06
C TYR A 102 -26.06 -0.41 1.33
N THR A 103 -27.04 0.28 1.92
CA THR A 103 -28.34 0.60 1.31
C THR A 103 -29.00 1.73 2.11
N SER A 104 -30.24 2.08 1.76
CA SER A 104 -31.17 2.74 2.68
C SER A 104 -32.60 2.30 2.38
N PHE A 105 -33.53 2.72 3.23
CA PHE A 105 -34.95 2.39 3.06
C PHE A 105 -35.76 3.68 2.90
N ASN A 106 -35.91 4.14 1.67
CA ASN A 106 -36.49 5.44 1.30
C ASN A 106 -35.86 6.59 2.11
N GLY A 107 -34.52 6.65 2.07
CA GLY A 107 -33.73 7.58 2.87
C GLY A 107 -33.84 7.27 4.36
N PHE A 108 -34.39 8.19 5.14
CA PHE A 108 -34.46 8.09 6.61
C PHE A 108 -35.74 7.46 7.17
N ASP A 109 -36.61 6.86 6.34
CA ASP A 109 -37.93 6.38 6.79
C ASP A 109 -37.83 5.31 7.91
N PHE A 110 -36.71 4.58 7.97
CA PHE A 110 -36.42 3.59 9.01
C PHE A 110 -35.34 4.03 10.02
N GLY A 111 -35.01 5.32 10.04
CA GLY A 111 -34.26 6.00 11.09
C GLY A 111 -32.81 6.29 10.77
N GLU A 112 -32.07 5.35 10.20
CA GLU A 112 -30.65 5.51 9.85
C GLU A 112 -30.47 5.49 8.34
N CYS A 113 -29.67 6.43 7.83
CA CYS A 113 -29.21 6.45 6.46
C CYS A 113 -27.79 7.07 6.41
N PRO A 114 -26.85 6.46 5.67
CA PRO A 114 -26.99 5.17 5.00
C PRO A 114 -27.05 4.04 6.04
N VAL A 115 -27.68 2.92 5.70
CA VAL A 115 -27.61 1.70 6.51
C VAL A 115 -26.33 0.98 6.11
N ILE A 116 -25.38 0.88 7.04
CA ILE A 116 -24.11 0.17 6.84
C ILE A 116 -24.05 -1.05 7.75
N GLN A 117 -23.71 -2.18 7.16
CA GLN A 117 -23.30 -3.37 7.91
C GLN A 117 -21.88 -3.73 7.52
N ASP A 118 -20.98 -3.86 8.48
CA ASP A 118 -19.56 -3.97 8.19
C ASP A 118 -18.81 -5.02 9.01
N VAL A 119 -17.70 -5.47 8.42
CA VAL A 119 -16.61 -6.15 9.10
C VAL A 119 -15.37 -5.26 8.96
N PRO A 120 -14.79 -4.77 10.07
CA PRO A 120 -13.59 -3.95 10.03
C PRO A 120 -12.42 -4.67 9.33
N PRO A 121 -11.54 -3.93 8.64
CA PRO A 121 -10.41 -4.55 7.95
C PRO A 121 -9.45 -5.31 8.85
N ALA A 122 -9.13 -6.54 8.46
CA ALA A 122 -8.16 -7.39 9.15
C ALA A 122 -7.47 -8.34 8.16
N LEU A 123 -6.33 -8.91 8.55
CA LEU A 123 -5.75 -10.07 7.86
C LEU A 123 -6.57 -11.33 8.18
N ASN A 124 -6.61 -12.28 7.26
CA ASN A 124 -7.31 -13.55 7.38
C ASN A 124 -8.79 -13.36 7.73
N ASN A 125 -9.44 -12.40 7.07
CA ASN A 125 -10.79 -11.93 7.40
C ASN A 125 -11.89 -12.52 6.50
N ALA A 126 -11.55 -13.39 5.53
CA ALA A 126 -12.50 -13.90 4.54
C ALA A 126 -13.72 -14.55 5.19
N ALA A 127 -13.51 -15.40 6.20
CA ALA A 127 -14.61 -16.09 6.87
C ALA A 127 -15.58 -15.14 7.59
N ALA A 128 -15.08 -14.03 8.17
CA ALA A 128 -15.95 -13.05 8.83
C ALA A 128 -16.73 -12.21 7.81
N MET A 129 -16.06 -11.79 6.74
CA MET A 129 -16.67 -11.05 5.63
C MET A 129 -17.73 -11.91 4.91
N GLU A 130 -17.42 -13.16 4.58
CA GLU A 130 -18.35 -14.09 3.93
C GLU A 130 -19.57 -14.35 4.84
N ALA A 131 -19.36 -14.49 6.15
CA ALA A 131 -20.46 -14.65 7.09
C ALA A 131 -21.38 -13.41 7.15
N LEU A 132 -20.82 -12.19 7.08
CA LEU A 132 -21.62 -10.97 6.98
C LEU A 132 -22.40 -10.92 5.66
N TYR A 133 -21.73 -11.21 4.55
CA TYR A 133 -22.33 -11.20 3.21
C TYR A 133 -23.48 -12.21 3.12
N ALA A 134 -23.29 -13.45 3.58
CA ALA A 134 -24.30 -14.51 3.55
C ALA A 134 -25.47 -14.28 4.52
N ALA A 135 -25.29 -13.44 5.55
CA ALA A 135 -26.37 -13.03 6.46
C ALA A 135 -27.25 -11.92 5.87
N ASN A 136 -26.86 -11.37 4.72
CA ASN A 136 -27.45 -10.22 4.08
C ASN A 136 -27.91 -10.53 2.65
N VAL A 137 -28.82 -9.70 2.16
CA VAL A 137 -29.37 -9.79 0.81
C VAL A 137 -29.50 -8.39 0.21
N PRO A 138 -29.70 -8.25 -1.11
CA PRO A 138 -30.16 -7.00 -1.69
C PRO A 138 -31.49 -6.53 -1.09
N GLU A 139 -31.60 -5.23 -0.89
CA GLU A 139 -32.68 -4.50 -0.24
C GLU A 139 -33.24 -3.41 -1.18
N GLU A 140 -32.96 -2.12 -0.96
CA GLU A 140 -33.70 -1.01 -1.59
C GLU A 140 -32.76 0.02 -2.26
N ASP A 141 -32.47 1.15 -1.62
CA ASP A 141 -31.87 2.33 -2.28
C ASP A 141 -30.34 2.29 -2.35
N THR A 142 -29.76 3.19 -3.16
CA THR A 142 -28.34 3.31 -3.51
C THR A 142 -27.73 4.65 -3.07
N PRO A 143 -27.63 4.97 -1.75
CA PRO A 143 -27.08 6.23 -1.25
C PRO A 143 -25.54 6.19 -1.26
N THR A 144 -24.94 6.08 -2.45
CA THR A 144 -23.51 5.79 -2.65
C THR A 144 -22.60 6.85 -2.03
N GLY A 145 -22.91 8.14 -2.24
CA GLY A 145 -22.12 9.24 -1.69
C GLY A 145 -22.14 9.28 -0.17
N ASP A 146 -23.32 9.06 0.43
CA ASP A 146 -23.48 8.96 1.88
C ASP A 146 -22.67 7.79 2.44
N SER A 147 -22.70 6.65 1.75
CA SER A 147 -22.02 5.42 2.16
C SER A 147 -20.50 5.53 2.12
N ILE A 148 -19.93 6.20 1.10
CA ILE A 148 -18.50 6.54 1.07
C ILE A 148 -18.15 7.42 2.27
N ASN A 149 -18.91 8.49 2.52
CA ASN A 149 -18.66 9.41 3.63
C ASN A 149 -18.77 8.73 4.99
N ALA A 150 -19.63 7.72 5.14
CA ALA A 150 -19.83 6.99 6.38
C ALA A 150 -18.61 6.14 6.76
N ILE A 151 -17.95 5.50 5.79
CA ILE A 151 -16.84 4.57 6.08
C ILE A 151 -15.45 5.23 6.16
N VAL A 152 -15.29 6.41 5.55
CA VAL A 152 -14.00 7.13 5.50
C VAL A 152 -13.43 7.44 6.90
N PRO A 153 -14.19 7.96 7.88
CA PRO A 153 -13.66 8.28 9.20
C PRO A 153 -13.05 7.08 9.93
N ASP A 154 -13.70 5.92 9.85
CA ASP A 154 -13.23 4.71 10.50
C ASP A 154 -11.94 4.20 9.84
N LEU A 155 -11.87 4.24 8.50
CA LEU A 155 -10.67 3.86 7.76
C LEU A 155 -9.50 4.81 8.03
N GLN A 156 -9.74 6.11 8.21
CA GLN A 156 -8.72 7.08 8.64
C GLN A 156 -8.22 6.83 10.06
N ALA A 157 -9.11 6.41 10.95
CA ALA A 157 -8.78 6.14 12.35
C ALA A 157 -8.04 4.81 12.56
N MET A 158 -8.07 3.90 11.58
CA MET A 158 -7.41 2.60 11.68
C MET A 158 -5.87 2.74 11.79
N PRO A 159 -5.24 2.15 12.82
CA PRO A 159 -3.79 2.08 12.91
C PRO A 159 -3.29 0.98 11.96
N SER A 160 -3.01 1.36 10.71
CA SER A 160 -2.37 0.51 9.71
C SER A 160 -1.26 1.27 8.99
N ASP A 161 -0.14 0.57 8.78
CA ASP A 161 0.88 0.99 7.83
C ASP A 161 0.49 0.51 6.44
N GLY A 162 0.78 1.31 5.42
CA GLY A 162 0.47 1.02 4.02
C GLY A 162 -0.72 1.78 3.45
N PRO A 163 -0.97 1.63 2.13
CA PRO A 163 -2.05 2.34 1.46
C PRO A 163 -3.40 1.84 1.98
N ARG A 164 -4.38 2.76 2.01
CA ARG A 164 -5.78 2.48 2.37
C ARG A 164 -6.63 2.85 1.18
N ILE A 165 -7.51 1.96 0.74
CA ILE A 165 -8.39 2.21 -0.41
C ILE A 165 -9.81 1.72 -0.14
N ILE A 166 -10.74 2.27 -0.90
CA ILE A 166 -12.11 1.78 -1.02
C ILE A 166 -12.27 1.20 -2.42
N VAL A 167 -12.82 -0.01 -2.52
CA VAL A 167 -13.30 -0.58 -3.77
C VAL A 167 -14.81 -0.64 -3.70
N LEU A 168 -15.47 0.26 -4.43
CA LEU A 168 -16.92 0.36 -4.54
C LEU A 168 -17.40 -0.55 -5.66
N ALA A 169 -18.34 -1.46 -5.38
CA ALA A 169 -19.05 -2.23 -6.39
C ALA A 169 -20.55 -1.90 -6.32
N THR A 170 -21.09 -1.35 -7.42
CA THR A 170 -22.49 -0.90 -7.52
C THR A 170 -23.03 -1.15 -8.92
N ASP A 171 -24.34 -1.32 -9.05
CA ASP A 171 -25.00 -1.64 -10.31
C ASP A 171 -26.00 -0.58 -10.79
N GLY A 172 -26.22 0.47 -9.99
CA GLY A 172 -27.25 1.48 -10.20
C GLY A 172 -26.72 2.91 -10.16
N GLU A 173 -27.49 3.82 -10.76
CA GLU A 173 -27.24 5.25 -10.60
C GLU A 173 -27.58 5.66 -9.15
N PRO A 174 -26.72 6.45 -8.49
CA PRO A 174 -26.88 6.76 -7.08
C PRO A 174 -28.07 7.67 -6.80
N ASP A 175 -28.68 7.49 -5.64
CA ASP A 175 -29.52 8.45 -4.96
C ASP A 175 -28.76 9.05 -3.75
N THR A 176 -29.48 9.74 -2.86
CA THR A 176 -28.92 10.20 -1.59
C THR A 176 -29.89 9.92 -0.46
N CYS A 177 -29.40 9.94 0.78
CA CYS A 177 -30.27 9.87 1.94
C CYS A 177 -31.32 10.98 2.01
N GLU A 178 -31.02 12.18 1.49
CA GLU A 178 -31.94 13.33 1.47
C GLU A 178 -32.95 13.28 0.31
N GLU A 179 -32.58 12.65 -0.80
CA GLU A 179 -33.37 12.47 -2.02
C GLU A 179 -33.23 11.02 -2.51
N PRO A 180 -33.98 10.07 -1.91
CA PRO A 180 -33.94 8.66 -2.30
C PRO A 180 -34.58 8.39 -3.67
N ASP A 181 -35.60 9.18 -4.03
CA ASP A 181 -36.17 9.17 -5.38
C ASP A 181 -36.52 10.60 -5.85
N PRO A 182 -36.21 10.96 -7.11
CA PRO A 182 -35.49 10.16 -8.11
C PRO A 182 -33.96 10.09 -7.83
N GLN A 183 -33.27 9.15 -8.48
CA GLN A 183 -31.81 8.91 -8.39
C GLN A 183 -30.97 10.09 -8.92
N ASN A 184 -30.86 11.16 -8.12
CA ASN A 184 -30.13 12.39 -8.42
C ASN A 184 -28.81 12.52 -7.61
N GLY A 185 -28.25 11.40 -7.15
CA GLY A 185 -27.06 11.36 -6.28
C GLY A 185 -25.71 11.46 -6.98
N GLN A 186 -25.67 11.57 -8.31
CA GLN A 186 -24.43 11.42 -9.11
C GLN A 186 -23.35 12.44 -8.72
N GLN A 187 -23.72 13.72 -8.57
CA GLN A 187 -22.73 14.72 -8.18
C GLN A 187 -22.25 14.51 -6.74
N PHE A 188 -23.16 14.07 -5.87
CA PHE A 188 -22.83 13.86 -4.46
C PHE A 188 -21.89 12.67 -4.26
N SER A 189 -22.06 11.58 -5.01
CA SER A 189 -21.11 10.46 -5.00
C SER A 189 -19.73 10.86 -5.54
N VAL A 190 -19.67 11.69 -6.59
CA VAL A 190 -18.41 12.24 -7.13
C VAL A 190 -17.70 13.11 -6.09
N ASP A 191 -18.44 13.98 -5.40
CA ASP A 191 -17.89 14.84 -4.36
C ASP A 191 -17.38 14.02 -3.15
N ALA A 192 -18.10 12.96 -2.77
CA ALA A 192 -17.68 12.03 -1.72
C ALA A 192 -16.40 11.26 -2.10
N ALA A 193 -16.29 10.78 -3.34
CA ALA A 193 -15.08 10.13 -3.85
C ALA A 193 -13.88 11.09 -3.84
N ALA A 194 -14.06 12.34 -4.26
CA ALA A 194 -13.03 13.37 -4.21
C ALA A 194 -12.60 13.70 -2.76
N ALA A 195 -13.56 13.77 -1.83
CA ALA A 195 -13.28 14.00 -0.42
C ALA A 195 -12.51 12.82 0.21
N SER A 196 -12.87 11.58 -0.14
CA SER A 196 -12.13 10.38 0.25
C SER A 196 -10.68 10.41 -0.23
N PHE A 197 -10.46 10.78 -1.50
CA PHE A 197 -9.10 10.94 -2.03
C PHE A 197 -8.30 12.02 -1.26
N GLN A 198 -8.91 13.17 -0.97
CA GLN A 198 -8.28 14.22 -0.16
C GLN A 198 -7.96 13.77 1.27
N ALA A 199 -8.73 12.82 1.80
CA ALA A 199 -8.49 12.13 3.05
C ALA A 199 -7.36 11.09 2.99
N GLY A 200 -6.72 10.90 1.83
CA GLY A 200 -5.66 9.93 1.59
C GLY A 200 -6.17 8.52 1.29
N ILE A 201 -7.44 8.38 0.92
CA ILE A 201 -8.11 7.10 0.66
C ILE A 201 -8.69 7.13 -0.77
N PRO A 202 -7.95 6.63 -1.77
CA PRO A 202 -8.48 6.48 -3.12
C PRO A 202 -9.72 5.60 -3.18
N VAL A 203 -10.63 5.92 -4.09
CA VAL A 203 -11.85 5.15 -4.37
C VAL A 203 -11.75 4.58 -5.78
N PHE A 204 -11.86 3.25 -5.89
CA PHE A 204 -11.97 2.53 -7.16
C PHE A 204 -13.42 2.08 -7.34
N ILE A 205 -13.93 2.20 -8.57
CA ILE A 205 -15.33 1.91 -8.89
C ILE A 205 -15.41 0.73 -9.87
N ILE A 206 -16.22 -0.27 -9.50
CA ILE A 206 -16.62 -1.39 -10.33
C ILE A 206 -18.13 -1.29 -10.56
N SER A 207 -18.51 -1.09 -11.82
CA SER A 207 -19.90 -1.22 -12.28
C SER A 207 -20.25 -2.69 -12.44
N VAL A 208 -21.25 -3.16 -11.71
CA VAL A 208 -21.78 -4.54 -11.80
C VAL A 208 -22.92 -4.56 -12.81
N GLY A 209 -22.57 -4.46 -14.09
CA GLY A 209 -23.51 -4.33 -15.20
C GLY A 209 -23.28 -3.05 -16.00
N ASN A 210 -24.28 -2.68 -16.82
CA ASN A 210 -24.19 -1.54 -17.74
C ASN A 210 -25.17 -0.41 -17.43
N ASP A 211 -25.87 -0.46 -16.30
CA ASP A 211 -26.96 0.47 -16.02
C ASP A 211 -26.45 1.83 -15.52
N VAL A 212 -25.22 1.87 -14.99
CA VAL A 212 -24.50 3.12 -14.70
C VAL A 212 -23.87 3.68 -15.98
N SER A 213 -24.05 4.99 -16.20
CA SER A 213 -23.48 5.66 -17.36
C SER A 213 -21.95 5.74 -17.32
N ASP A 214 -21.30 5.49 -18.46
CA ASP A 214 -19.83 5.57 -18.57
C ASP A 214 -19.29 6.95 -18.17
N GLN A 215 -20.05 8.02 -18.44
CA GLN A 215 -19.67 9.37 -18.03
C GLN A 215 -19.61 9.49 -16.51
N HIS A 216 -20.64 9.02 -15.80
CA HIS A 216 -20.65 9.07 -14.34
C HIS A 216 -19.55 8.20 -13.73
N LEU A 217 -19.34 6.99 -14.26
CA LEU A 217 -18.25 6.11 -13.83
C LEU A 217 -16.87 6.77 -14.01
N GLN A 218 -16.66 7.47 -15.13
CA GLN A 218 -15.41 8.19 -15.37
C GLN A 218 -15.22 9.36 -14.41
N ASP A 219 -16.27 10.11 -14.11
CA ASP A 219 -16.23 11.22 -13.15
C ASP A 219 -15.90 10.71 -11.74
N MET A 220 -16.51 9.59 -11.33
CA MET A 220 -16.22 8.90 -10.07
C MET A 220 -14.77 8.41 -9.99
N ALA A 221 -14.27 7.73 -11.02
CA ALA A 221 -12.89 7.23 -11.06
C ALA A 221 -11.87 8.39 -11.01
N ASN A 222 -12.12 9.45 -11.77
CA ASN A 222 -11.26 10.64 -11.78
C ASN A 222 -11.24 11.33 -10.41
N ALA A 223 -12.40 11.49 -9.77
CA ALA A 223 -12.51 12.05 -8.44
C ALA A 223 -11.82 11.18 -7.37
N GLY A 224 -12.09 9.88 -7.39
CA GLY A 224 -11.51 8.89 -6.47
C GLY A 224 -10.00 8.72 -6.61
N ALA A 225 -9.42 9.08 -7.76
CA ALA A 225 -7.98 9.07 -8.02
C ALA A 225 -7.32 10.46 -7.99
N GLY A 226 -8.08 11.52 -7.74
CA GLY A 226 -7.56 12.89 -7.71
C GLY A 226 -7.02 13.41 -9.04
N VAL A 227 -7.57 12.93 -10.17
CA VAL A 227 -7.20 13.38 -11.51
C VAL A 227 -7.54 14.86 -11.66
N MET A 228 -6.57 15.67 -12.11
CA MET A 228 -6.71 17.12 -12.25
C MET A 228 -6.28 17.61 -13.63
N GLY A 229 -7.00 18.60 -14.16
CA GLY A 229 -6.60 19.34 -15.36
C GLY A 229 -6.54 18.46 -16.60
N ASN A 230 -5.36 18.39 -17.23
CA ASN A 230 -5.13 17.60 -18.44
C ASN A 230 -4.46 16.24 -18.15
N ASN A 231 -4.49 15.79 -16.89
CA ASN A 231 -3.99 14.46 -16.56
C ASN A 231 -4.82 13.39 -17.29
N PRO A 232 -4.22 12.25 -17.65
CA PRO A 232 -4.98 11.12 -18.18
C PRO A 232 -6.07 10.69 -17.21
N ASP A 233 -7.19 10.25 -17.77
CA ASP A 233 -8.31 9.69 -17.03
C ASP A 233 -7.88 8.46 -16.22
N ALA A 234 -8.42 8.33 -15.00
CA ALA A 234 -8.27 7.13 -14.20
C ALA A 234 -9.14 5.99 -14.79
N PRO A 235 -8.71 4.72 -14.66
CA PRO A 235 -9.52 3.60 -15.10
C PRO A 235 -10.78 3.49 -14.22
N PHE A 236 -11.92 3.23 -14.86
CA PHE A 236 -13.09 2.65 -14.22
C PHE A 236 -13.30 1.24 -14.75
N TYR A 237 -13.99 0.40 -13.98
CA TYR A 237 -14.15 -1.02 -14.27
C TYR A 237 -15.63 -1.31 -14.53
N LYS A 238 -15.93 -2.04 -15.62
CA LYS A 238 -17.27 -2.56 -15.88
C LYS A 238 -17.20 -4.06 -16.04
N ALA A 239 -17.96 -4.76 -15.21
CA ALA A 239 -18.12 -6.19 -15.31
C ALA A 239 -19.52 -6.52 -15.83
N ASN A 240 -19.62 -7.52 -16.69
CA ASN A 240 -20.89 -7.99 -17.27
C ASN A 240 -21.12 -9.49 -17.04
N ASN A 241 -20.27 -10.09 -16.21
CA ASN A 241 -20.32 -11.46 -15.75
C ASN A 241 -19.35 -11.61 -14.56
N GLN A 242 -19.39 -12.75 -13.90
CA GLN A 242 -18.53 -13.08 -12.76
C GLN A 242 -17.03 -12.96 -13.08
N GLN A 243 -16.57 -13.43 -14.24
CA GLN A 243 -15.14 -13.35 -14.58
C GLN A 243 -14.66 -11.90 -14.69
N GLY A 244 -15.47 -11.01 -15.28
CA GLY A 244 -15.14 -9.59 -15.34
C GLY A 244 -15.06 -8.93 -13.97
N LEU A 245 -15.81 -9.43 -12.97
CA LEU A 245 -15.69 -8.96 -11.58
C LEU A 245 -14.35 -9.42 -10.97
N VAL A 246 -14.00 -10.70 -11.15
CA VAL A 246 -12.71 -11.24 -10.70
C VAL A 246 -11.57 -10.43 -11.31
N ASP A 247 -11.58 -10.24 -12.63
CA ASP A 247 -10.53 -9.49 -13.34
C ASP A 247 -10.41 -8.04 -12.82
N ALA A 248 -11.54 -7.37 -12.55
CA ALA A 248 -11.56 -6.01 -12.03
C ALA A 248 -11.00 -5.92 -10.61
N PHE A 249 -11.46 -6.79 -9.71
CA PHE A 249 -10.98 -6.84 -8.33
C PHE A 249 -9.48 -7.17 -8.28
N ASP A 250 -9.03 -8.17 -9.04
CA ASP A 250 -7.62 -8.54 -9.12
C ASP A 250 -6.77 -7.38 -9.63
N GLN A 251 -7.19 -6.70 -10.70
CA GLN A 251 -6.45 -5.57 -11.25
C GLN A 251 -6.33 -4.42 -10.25
N ILE A 252 -7.40 -4.09 -9.52
CA ILE A 252 -7.40 -3.02 -8.53
C ILE A 252 -6.51 -3.40 -7.34
N ILE A 253 -6.74 -4.57 -6.75
CA ILE A 253 -6.10 -4.97 -5.50
C ILE A 253 -4.60 -5.24 -5.72
N ASN A 254 -4.23 -5.86 -6.84
CA ASN A 254 -2.82 -6.04 -7.18
C ASN A 254 -2.16 -4.71 -7.55
N GLY A 255 -2.87 -3.79 -8.20
CA GLY A 255 -2.37 -2.47 -8.55
C GLY A 255 -2.03 -1.57 -7.34
N VAL A 256 -2.64 -1.81 -6.17
CA VAL A 256 -2.35 -1.05 -4.94
C VAL A 256 -1.27 -1.68 -4.07
N ARG A 257 -0.81 -2.88 -4.41
CA ARG A 257 0.36 -3.50 -3.78
C ARG A 257 1.61 -2.83 -4.37
N ASP A 258 2.28 -2.07 -3.51
CA ASP A 258 3.49 -1.34 -3.86
C ASP A 258 4.60 -2.31 -4.30
N CYS A 259 5.26 -1.99 -5.42
CA CYS A 259 6.46 -2.69 -5.88
C CYS A 259 7.75 -2.06 -5.35
N THR A 260 7.58 -1.07 -4.49
CA THR A 260 8.62 -0.44 -3.72
C THR A 260 8.73 -1.13 -2.36
N LEU A 261 9.96 -1.47 -1.99
CA LEU A 261 10.26 -2.14 -0.74
C LEU A 261 11.17 -1.26 0.12
N GLN A 262 10.76 -1.07 1.37
CA GLN A 262 11.54 -0.35 2.37
C GLN A 262 12.53 -1.30 3.03
N LEU A 263 13.80 -0.92 3.01
CA LEU A 263 14.93 -1.66 3.54
C LEU A 263 15.14 -1.35 5.02
N ASP A 264 15.55 -2.36 5.77
CA ASP A 264 15.93 -2.21 7.19
C ASP A 264 17.35 -1.62 7.36
N ALA A 265 18.11 -1.47 6.26
CA ALA A 265 19.46 -0.92 6.21
C ALA A 265 19.73 -0.15 4.89
N GLU A 266 20.71 0.76 4.90
CA GLU A 266 21.06 1.54 3.70
C GLU A 266 21.89 0.71 2.70
N ILE A 267 21.56 0.81 1.41
CA ILE A 267 22.48 0.47 0.32
C ILE A 267 23.36 1.72 0.09
N PRO A 268 24.68 1.64 0.29
CA PRO A 268 25.56 2.77 0.02
C PRO A 268 25.48 3.21 -1.45
N GLU A 269 25.52 4.52 -1.69
CA GLU A 269 25.44 5.09 -3.03
C GLU A 269 26.52 4.50 -3.96
N GLY A 270 26.10 3.94 -5.09
CA GLY A 270 27.00 3.33 -6.08
C GLY A 270 27.37 1.87 -5.81
N MET A 271 26.88 1.27 -4.72
CA MET A 271 27.08 -0.16 -4.40
C MET A 271 25.92 -1.05 -4.88
N GLU A 272 24.92 -0.52 -5.57
CA GLU A 272 23.75 -1.29 -6.01
C GLU A 272 24.13 -2.49 -6.89
N GLY A 273 25.17 -2.33 -7.72
CA GLY A 273 25.69 -3.41 -8.58
C GLY A 273 26.41 -4.53 -7.84
N GLU A 274 26.74 -4.32 -6.56
CA GLU A 274 27.36 -5.32 -5.68
C GLU A 274 26.31 -6.04 -4.82
N CYS A 275 25.04 -5.64 -4.92
CA CYS A 275 23.92 -6.28 -4.24
C CYS A 275 23.22 -7.31 -5.13
N GLU A 276 23.03 -8.50 -4.59
CA GLU A 276 22.18 -9.53 -5.18
C GLU A 276 20.82 -9.50 -4.49
N VAL A 277 19.75 -9.34 -5.28
CA VAL A 277 18.37 -9.39 -4.80
C VAL A 277 17.77 -10.70 -5.25
N SER A 278 17.06 -11.39 -4.36
CA SER A 278 16.27 -12.56 -4.72
C SER A 278 14.85 -12.46 -4.16
N ILE A 279 13.90 -12.99 -4.93
CA ILE A 279 12.48 -13.06 -4.61
C ILE A 279 12.10 -14.53 -4.61
N ASN A 280 11.65 -15.06 -3.48
CA ASN A 280 11.35 -16.48 -3.29
C ASN A 280 12.53 -17.39 -3.72
N GLY A 281 13.76 -16.93 -3.47
CA GLY A 281 15.00 -17.60 -3.85
C GLY A 281 15.38 -17.50 -5.34
N SER A 282 14.64 -16.76 -6.16
CA SER A 282 14.98 -16.47 -7.55
C SER A 282 15.68 -15.11 -7.67
N THR A 283 16.90 -15.08 -8.19
CA THR A 283 17.66 -13.83 -8.37
C THR A 283 16.96 -12.87 -9.33
N VAL A 284 16.83 -11.61 -8.91
CA VAL A 284 16.30 -10.49 -9.69
C VAL A 284 17.47 -9.62 -10.14
N PRO A 285 17.64 -9.36 -11.45
CA PRO A 285 18.75 -8.56 -11.94
C PRO A 285 18.62 -7.09 -11.50
N HIS A 286 19.76 -6.43 -11.26
CA HIS A 286 19.78 -4.97 -11.10
C HIS A 286 19.52 -4.30 -12.47
N GLY A 287 18.47 -3.48 -12.52
CA GLY A 287 17.95 -2.80 -13.70
C GLY A 287 17.26 -3.71 -14.72
N GLY A 288 16.73 -3.09 -15.78
CA GLY A 288 16.03 -3.79 -16.86
C GLY A 288 14.55 -4.05 -16.56
N MET A 289 13.81 -4.51 -17.58
CA MET A 289 12.33 -4.55 -17.55
C MET A 289 11.73 -5.46 -16.47
N ASN A 290 12.49 -6.43 -15.97
CA ASN A 290 12.08 -7.40 -14.94
C ASN A 290 13.07 -7.40 -13.75
N GLY A 291 13.72 -6.27 -13.50
CA GLY A 291 14.77 -6.13 -12.51
C GLY A 291 14.36 -5.35 -11.27
N TRP A 292 15.35 -4.89 -10.52
CA TRP A 292 15.18 -3.98 -9.40
C TRP A 292 16.07 -2.74 -9.57
N SER A 293 15.71 -1.62 -8.96
CA SER A 293 16.55 -0.41 -8.91
C SER A 293 16.46 0.24 -7.54
N SER A 294 17.53 0.90 -7.08
CA SER A 294 17.42 1.79 -5.91
C SER A 294 16.56 3.00 -6.26
N SER A 295 15.55 3.28 -5.45
CA SER A 295 14.75 4.52 -5.49
C SER A 295 15.09 5.46 -4.33
N GLY A 296 15.95 5.01 -3.41
CA GLY A 296 16.57 5.77 -2.33
C GLY A 296 17.61 4.92 -1.58
N ALA A 297 18.26 5.49 -0.56
CA ALA A 297 19.26 4.76 0.22
C ALA A 297 18.67 3.55 0.97
N MET A 298 17.41 3.63 1.39
CA MET A 298 16.69 2.55 2.09
C MET A 298 15.49 2.04 1.28
N GLU A 299 15.50 2.20 -0.03
CA GLU A 299 14.34 1.88 -0.85
C GLU A 299 14.74 1.30 -2.20
N ILE A 300 14.11 0.19 -2.58
CA ILE A 300 14.23 -0.39 -3.92
C ILE A 300 12.87 -0.48 -4.59
N GLU A 301 12.85 -0.37 -5.90
CA GLU A 301 11.68 -0.55 -6.75
C GLU A 301 11.88 -1.78 -7.65
N LEU A 302 10.90 -2.67 -7.65
CA LEU A 302 10.85 -3.85 -8.50
C LEU A 302 10.09 -3.56 -9.79
N GLN A 303 10.54 -4.16 -10.90
CA GLN A 303 10.01 -3.91 -12.24
C GLN A 303 9.52 -5.21 -12.89
N GLY A 304 8.49 -5.09 -13.72
CA GLY A 304 7.93 -6.19 -14.53
C GLY A 304 7.61 -7.43 -13.70
N SER A 305 8.09 -8.60 -14.14
CA SER A 305 7.75 -9.87 -13.48
C SER A 305 8.22 -9.98 -12.02
N ALA A 306 9.19 -9.17 -11.59
CA ALA A 306 9.60 -9.12 -10.18
C ALA A 306 8.56 -8.41 -9.30
N CYS A 307 7.97 -7.33 -9.83
CA CYS A 307 6.84 -6.62 -9.24
C CYS A 307 5.57 -7.48 -9.24
N GLU A 308 5.26 -8.14 -10.36
CA GLU A 308 4.11 -9.04 -10.49
C GLU A 308 4.15 -10.17 -9.43
N ALA A 309 5.31 -10.78 -9.21
CA ALA A 309 5.47 -11.80 -8.17
C ALA A 309 5.05 -11.26 -6.80
N ILE A 310 5.51 -10.06 -6.43
CA ILE A 310 5.18 -9.41 -5.15
C ILE A 310 3.69 -9.13 -5.06
N GLN A 311 3.06 -8.73 -6.17
CA GLN A 311 1.64 -8.46 -6.23
C GLN A 311 0.78 -9.73 -6.17
N GLU A 312 1.34 -10.92 -6.43
CA GLU A 312 0.61 -12.20 -6.40
C GLU A 312 0.64 -12.92 -5.02
N GLY A 313 1.51 -12.56 -4.06
CA GLY A 313 1.51 -13.27 -2.76
C GLY A 313 2.52 -12.83 -1.70
N ASP A 314 2.61 -13.63 -0.62
CA ASP A 314 3.64 -13.50 0.42
C ASP A 314 5.01 -13.83 -0.17
N ILE A 315 5.96 -12.91 -0.03
CA ILE A 315 7.27 -13.03 -0.68
C ILE A 315 8.40 -12.94 0.34
N ASP A 316 9.30 -13.92 0.27
CA ASP A 316 10.62 -13.83 0.86
C ASP A 316 11.53 -13.02 -0.08
N VAL A 317 11.81 -11.77 0.27
CA VAL A 317 12.77 -10.92 -0.44
C VAL A 317 14.06 -10.88 0.35
N GLN A 318 15.17 -11.24 -0.29
CA GLN A 318 16.49 -11.20 0.32
C GLN A 318 17.41 -10.30 -0.51
N ILE A 319 18.10 -9.38 0.15
CA ILE A 319 19.26 -8.68 -0.44
C ILE A 319 20.51 -9.13 0.29
N THR A 320 21.55 -9.44 -0.49
CA THR A 320 22.91 -9.63 0.00
C THR A 320 23.84 -8.71 -0.78
N CYS A 321 24.50 -7.78 -0.10
CA CYS A 321 25.48 -6.90 -0.71
C CYS A 321 26.89 -7.44 -0.48
N SER A 322 27.53 -7.86 -1.57
CA SER A 322 28.89 -8.39 -1.52
C SER A 322 29.88 -7.24 -1.43
N CYS A 323 30.54 -7.15 -0.29
CA CYS A 323 31.70 -6.30 -0.15
C CYS A 323 32.91 -6.92 -0.83
N ASN A 324 33.14 -6.58 -2.10
CA ASN A 324 34.45 -6.79 -2.69
C ASN A 324 35.47 -5.96 -1.91
N VAL A 325 36.23 -6.63 -1.05
CA VAL A 325 37.39 -6.05 -0.38
C VAL A 325 38.45 -5.83 -1.46
N ILE A 326 38.40 -4.68 -2.14
CA ILE A 326 39.47 -4.26 -3.04
C ILE A 326 40.57 -3.69 -2.14
N PHE A 327 41.56 -4.53 -1.82
CA PHE A 327 42.87 -4.09 -1.31
C PHE A 327 43.80 -3.71 -2.46
#